data_AF-A0A0D5A2K9-F1
#
_entry.id   AF-A0A0D5A2K9-F1
#
_cell.length_a   1.000
_cell.length_b   1.000
_cell.length_c   1.000
_cell.angle_alpha   90.00
_cell.angle_beta   90.00
_cell.angle_gamma   90.00
#
_symmetry.space_group_name_H-M   'P 1'
#
loop_
_entity.id
_entity.type
_entity.pdbx_description
1 polymer ?
#
loop_
_entity_poly.entity_id
_entity_poly.type
_entity_poly.pdbx_seq_one_letter_code
_entity_poly.pdbx_strand_id
1 'polypeptide(L)' 'MSGNAAELYKLINADPNKKQDLFRQALQNPKGAMQSICAFGIEMNLPVTSDEVKEYLTTVDDLDTKQWLLKARGGL' A
#
# COMPACT_ATOMS: atom_id res chain seq x y z
N MET A 1 -13.44 -6.87 -6.80
CA MET A 1 -12.88 -6.19 -8.00
C MET A 1 -11.67 -5.39 -7.52
N SER A 2 -10.48 -5.99 -7.53
CA SER A 2 -9.23 -5.39 -7.00
C SER A 2 -8.45 -4.59 -8.05
N GLY A 3 -9.11 -4.16 -9.14
CA GLY A 3 -8.45 -3.51 -10.28
C GLY A 3 -7.79 -2.19 -9.92
N ASN A 4 -8.45 -1.36 -9.10
CA ASN A 4 -7.95 -0.04 -8.71
C ASN A 4 -6.71 -0.15 -7.83
N ALA A 5 -6.71 -1.07 -6.85
CA ALA A 5 -5.56 -1.31 -5.98
C ALA A 5 -4.35 -1.85 -6.77
N ALA A 6 -4.59 -2.68 -7.79
CA ALA A 6 -3.55 -3.18 -8.67
C ALA A 6 -2.94 -2.08 -9.55
N GLU A 7 -3.77 -1.25 -10.18
CA GLU A 7 -3.34 -0.09 -10.96
C GLU A 7 -2.56 0.90 -10.10
N LEU A 8 -3.08 1.20 -8.90
CA LEU A 8 -2.43 2.09 -7.96
C LEU A 8 -1.06 1.55 -7.52
N TYR A 9 -0.98 0.26 -7.21
CA TYR A 9 0.30 -0.37 -6.86
C TYR A 9 1.28 -0.33 -8.03
N LYS A 10 0.83 -0.54 -9.27
CA LYS A 10 1.70 -0.39 -10.46
C LYS A 10 2.23 1.03 -10.58
N LEU A 11 1.41 2.05 -10.33
CA LEU A 11 1.85 3.45 -10.33
C LEU A 11 2.87 3.71 -9.22
N ILE A 12 2.60 3.26 -7.99
CA ILE A 12 3.55 3.37 -6.87
C ILE A 12 4.85 2.62 -7.20
N ASN A 13 4.76 1.45 -7.81
CA ASN A 13 5.91 0.61 -8.14
C ASN A 13 6.70 1.14 -9.36
N ALA A 14 6.06 1.91 -10.24
CA ALA A 14 6.73 2.66 -11.30
C ALA A 14 7.63 3.77 -10.73
N ASP A 15 7.30 4.27 -9.53
CA ASP A 15 8.08 5.26 -8.78
C ASP A 15 8.82 4.62 -7.59
N PRO A 16 10.03 4.06 -7.77
CA PRO A 16 10.76 3.35 -6.71
C PRO A 16 11.04 4.23 -5.48
N ASN A 17 11.25 5.55 -5.66
CA ASN A 17 11.39 6.49 -4.56
C ASN A 17 10.12 6.56 -3.71
N LYS A 18 8.96 6.68 -4.37
CA LYS A 18 7.65 6.79 -3.71
C LYS A 18 7.26 5.48 -3.03
N LYS A 19 7.56 4.34 -3.68
CA LYS A 19 7.48 3.02 -3.07
C LYS A 19 8.31 2.97 -1.78
N GLN A 20 9.61 3.27 -1.85
CA GLN A 20 10.46 3.21 -0.66
C GLN A 20 10.01 4.15 0.46
N ASP A 21 9.55 5.35 0.13
CA ASP A 21 9.04 6.31 1.13
C ASP A 21 7.78 5.80 1.83
N LEU A 22 6.80 5.31 1.05
CA LEU A 22 5.59 4.69 1.57
C LEU A 22 5.88 3.47 2.45
N PHE A 23 6.84 2.64 2.05
CA PHE A 23 7.20 1.44 2.79
C PHE A 23 7.95 1.77 4.08
N ARG A 24 8.89 2.72 4.05
CA ARG A 24 9.54 3.24 5.26
C ARG A 24 8.52 3.82 6.22
N GLN A 25 7.59 4.63 5.69
CA GLN A 25 6.49 5.15 6.47
C GLN A 25 5.63 4.02 7.02
N ALA A 26 5.40 2.94 6.27
CA ALA A 26 4.62 1.81 6.74
C ALA A 26 5.30 1.01 7.86
N LEU A 27 6.63 0.91 7.82
CA LEU A 27 7.44 0.27 8.85
C LEU A 27 7.43 1.04 10.17
N GLN A 28 7.30 2.37 10.13
CA GLN A 28 7.21 3.26 11.30
C GLN A 28 5.77 3.51 11.75
N ASN A 29 4.88 3.76 10.81
CA ASN A 29 3.47 4.10 10.98
C ASN A 29 2.60 3.46 9.87
N PRO A 30 2.16 2.20 10.07
CA PRO A 30 1.39 1.47 9.06
C PRO A 30 0.03 2.10 8.76
N LYS A 31 -0.59 2.78 9.73
CA LYS A 31 -1.85 3.51 9.53
C LYS A 31 -1.64 4.71 8.59
N GLY A 32 -0.56 5.46 8.78
CA GLY A 32 -0.20 6.59 7.92
C GLY A 32 0.06 6.15 6.48
N ALA A 33 0.80 5.06 6.27
CA ALA A 33 1.03 4.53 4.93
C ALA A 33 -0.25 4.10 4.20
N MET A 34 -1.17 3.43 4.89
CA MET A 34 -2.49 3.10 4.33
C MET A 34 -3.30 4.34 3.93
N GLN A 35 -3.28 5.39 4.76
CA GLN A 35 -3.93 6.66 4.41
C GLN A 35 -3.27 7.33 3.20
N SER A 36 -1.94 7.36 3.14
CA SER A 36 -1.21 7.91 1.99
C SER A 36 -1.50 7.15 0.70
N ILE A 37 -1.61 5.81 0.75
CA ILE A 37 -1.97 4.99 -0.41
C ILE A 37 -3.42 5.30 -0.84
N CYS A 38 -4.37 5.34 0.09
CA CYS A 38 -5.76 5.68 -0.21
C CYS A 38 -5.90 7.09 -0.81
N ALA A 39 -5.22 8.08 -0.24
CA ALA A 39 -5.17 9.44 -0.75
C ALA A 39 -4.58 9.49 -2.17
N PHE A 40 -3.48 8.77 -2.40
CA PHE A 40 -2.86 8.68 -3.72
C PHE A 40 -3.80 8.03 -4.76
N GLY A 41 -4.61 7.06 -4.33
CA GLY A 41 -5.68 6.48 -5.14
C GLY A 41 -6.68 7.53 -5.60
N ILE A 42 -7.15 8.35 -4.67
CA ILE A 42 -8.09 9.45 -4.98
C ILE A 42 -7.45 10.45 -5.95
N GLU A 43 -6.18 10.81 -5.76
CA GLU A 43 -5.45 11.72 -6.67
C GLU A 43 -5.32 11.16 -8.08
N MET A 44 -5.09 9.85 -8.21
CA MET A 44 -4.95 9.15 -9.49
C MET A 44 -6.29 8.77 -10.15
N ASN A 45 -7.42 9.25 -9.60
CA ASN A 45 -8.77 8.86 -10.03
C ASN A 45 -9.06 7.36 -9.88
N LEU A 46 -8.33 6.69 -9.00
CA LEU A 46 -8.41 5.27 -8.64
C LEU A 46 -8.81 5.17 -7.16
N PRO A 47 -10.06 5.48 -6.79
CA PRO A 47 -10.49 5.37 -5.41
C PRO A 47 -10.33 3.92 -4.95
N VAL A 48 -9.55 3.74 -3.88
CA VAL A 48 -9.30 2.43 -3.25
C VAL A 48 -9.56 2.55 -1.75
N THR A 49 -10.08 1.49 -1.16
CA THR A 49 -10.24 1.41 0.30
C THR A 49 -9.04 0.73 0.95
N SER A 50 -8.84 0.98 2.25
CA SER A 50 -7.80 0.31 3.04
C SER A 50 -7.92 -1.23 2.97
N ASP A 51 -9.14 -1.75 2.90
CA ASP A 51 -9.39 -3.19 2.75
C ASP A 51 -8.98 -3.70 1.38
N GLU A 52 -9.35 -3.03 0.29
CA GLU A 52 -8.91 -3.40 -1.06
C GLU A 52 -7.38 -3.36 -1.22
N VAL A 53 -6.74 -2.34 -0.64
CA VAL A 53 -5.27 -2.23 -0.65
C VAL A 53 -4.66 -3.38 0.15
N LYS A 54 -5.15 -3.68 1.36
CA LYS A 54 -4.65 -4.82 2.14
C LYS A 54 -4.84 -6.15 1.39
N GLU A 55 -6.04 -6.38 0.87
CA GLU A 55 -6.37 -7.60 0.15
C GLU A 55 -5.45 -7.77 -1.06
N TYR A 56 -5.28 -6.71 -1.86
CA TYR A 56 -4.35 -6.70 -2.99
C TYR A 56 -2.92 -6.93 -2.55
N LEU A 57 -2.41 -6.18 -1.57
CA LEU A 57 -1.04 -6.32 -1.11
C LEU A 57 -0.76 -7.71 -0.49
N THR A 58 -1.78 -8.44 -0.03
CA THR A 58 -1.65 -9.83 0.43
C THR A 58 -1.42 -10.79 -0.74
N THR A 59 -1.89 -10.44 -1.94
CA THR A 59 -1.62 -11.17 -3.20
C THR A 59 -0.28 -10.82 -3.83
N VAL A 60 0.31 -9.66 -3.47
CA VAL A 60 1.62 -9.23 -3.95
C VAL A 60 2.72 -10.05 -3.26
N ASP A 61 3.54 -10.73 -4.07
CA ASP A 61 4.70 -11.49 -3.59
C ASP A 61 5.95 -10.61 -3.42
N ASP A 62 5.80 -9.51 -2.68
CA ASP A 62 6.88 -8.57 -2.40
C ASP A 62 7.20 -8.65 -0.90
N LEU A 63 8.43 -9.07 -0.59
CA LEU A 63 8.85 -9.39 0.79
C LEU A 63 8.71 -8.16 1.70
N ASP A 64 9.15 -7.01 1.23
CA ASP A 64 9.03 -5.73 1.91
C ASP A 64 7.56 -5.40 2.21
N THR A 65 6.67 -5.65 1.24
CA THR A 65 5.23 -5.38 1.34
C THR A 65 4.61 -6.23 2.46
N LYS A 66 4.94 -7.52 2.47
CA LYS A 66 4.47 -8.47 3.49
C LYS A 66 4.99 -8.09 4.87
N GLN A 67 6.26 -7.68 4.99
CA GLN A 67 6.88 -7.35 6.27
C GLN A 67 6.17 -6.19 6.99
N TRP A 68 5.86 -5.11 6.28
CA TRP A 68 5.13 -4.00 6.91
C TRP A 68 3.65 -4.32 7.11
N LEU A 69 3.01 -5.09 6.22
CA LEU A 69 1.61 -5.55 6.40
C LEU A 69 1.43 -6.44 7.62
N LEU A 70 2.38 -7.34 7.87
CA LEU A 70 2.40 -8.17 9.07
C LEU A 70 2.49 -7.28 10.32
N LYS A 71 3.38 -6.29 10.30
CA LYS A 71 3.50 -5.29 11.37
C LYS A 71 2.23 -4.43 11.52
N ALA A 72 1.55 -4.11 10.43
CA ALA A 72 0.28 -3.39 10.42
C ALA A 72 -0.89 -4.22 10.98
N ARG A 73 -0.87 -5.55 10.82
CA ARG A 73 -1.92 -6.49 11.23
C ARG A 73 -1.77 -7.00 12.66
N GLY A 74 -0.55 -7.08 13.19
CA GLY A 74 -0.29 -7.62 14.52
C GLY A 74 0.69 -6.73 15.25
N GLY A 75 0.16 -5.77 16.01
CA GLY A 75 0.94 -5.10 17.05
C GLY A 75 1.38 -6.14 18.09
N LEU A 76 2.62 -5.96 18.57
CA LEU A 76 3.09 -6.58 19.82
C LEU A 76 2.13 -6.25 20.97
#